data_AF-A0A7K1DJL7-F1
#
_entry.id   AF-A0A7K1DJL7-F1
#
_cell.length_a   1.000
_cell.length_b   1.000
_cell.length_c   1.000
_cell.angle_alpha   90.00
_cell.angle_beta   90.00
_cell.angle_gamma   90.00
#
_symmetry.space_group_name_H-M   'P 1'
#
loop_
_entity.id
_entity.type
_entity.pdbx_description
1 polymer ?
#
loop_
_entity_poly.entity_id
_entity_poly.type
_entity_poly.pdbx_seq_one_letter_code
_entity_poly.pdbx_strand_id
1 'polypeptide(L)'
;MSTNFMSTSATALNSGPKIVMRRQALVLSGLMSAASAMLIGSMLAIWLHFRANAPLRESSDGSKMLRDWLPENIKIPEVATNTMMLTFVITCVMVQWASYSSRRSDPKHTTLALAVALLTEIALVNAQIAVYMQMDIGVRDS
;
A
#
# COMPACT_ATOMS: atom_id res chain seq x y z
N MET A 1 -73.46 -1.39 -11.36
CA MET A 1 -72.97 -0.30 -10.49
C MET A 1 -71.48 -0.49 -10.33
N SER A 2 -70.66 0.20 -11.14
CA SER A 2 -69.20 0.02 -11.17
C SER A 2 -68.54 1.18 -10.44
N THR A 3 -67.90 0.92 -9.31
CA THR A 3 -67.20 1.93 -8.50
C THR A 3 -65.77 2.10 -9.04
N ASN A 4 -65.53 3.20 -9.74
CA ASN A 4 -64.18 3.62 -10.13
C ASN A 4 -63.45 4.19 -8.90
N PHE A 5 -62.42 3.50 -8.43
CA PHE A 5 -61.50 4.04 -7.44
C PHE A 5 -60.56 5.06 -8.10
N MET A 6 -60.76 6.34 -7.79
CA MET A 6 -59.84 7.41 -8.15
C MET A 6 -58.56 7.26 -7.31
N SER A 7 -57.47 6.78 -7.92
CA SER A 7 -56.16 6.69 -7.26
C SER A 7 -55.51 8.08 -7.22
N THR A 8 -55.54 8.73 -6.05
CA THR A 8 -54.83 9.99 -5.81
C THR A 8 -53.34 9.71 -5.62
N SER A 9 -52.59 9.66 -6.72
CA SER A 9 -51.12 9.66 -6.65
C SER A 9 -50.65 11.07 -6.30
N ALA A 10 -50.15 11.27 -5.08
CA ALA A 10 -49.50 12.52 -4.70
C ALA A 10 -48.23 12.71 -5.54
N THR A 11 -48.22 13.72 -6.42
CA THR A 11 -47.05 14.12 -7.19
C THR A 11 -45.96 14.61 -6.23
N ALA A 12 -44.94 13.79 -5.99
CA ALA A 12 -43.75 14.21 -5.25
C ALA A 12 -43.04 15.33 -6.04
N LEU A 13 -42.72 16.44 -5.37
CA LEU A 13 -41.95 17.54 -5.96
C LEU A 13 -40.58 17.00 -6.40
N ASN A 14 -40.20 17.22 -7.66
CA ASN A 14 -38.91 16.81 -8.19
C ASN A 14 -37.79 17.33 -7.28
N SER A 15 -36.96 16.42 -6.74
CA SER A 15 -35.83 16.81 -5.90
C SER A 15 -34.96 17.80 -6.66
N GLY A 16 -34.73 18.98 -6.08
CA GLY A 16 -33.89 20.03 -6.67
C GLY A 16 -32.53 19.50 -7.14
N PRO A 17 -31.84 20.21 -8.05
CA PRO A 17 -30.65 19.72 -8.72
C PRO A 17 -29.66 19.13 -7.71
N LYS A 18 -29.47 17.81 -7.75
CA LYS A 18 -28.46 17.14 -6.94
C LYS A 18 -27.11 17.63 -7.44
N ILE A 19 -26.36 18.31 -6.57
CA ILE A 19 -24.94 18.57 -6.82
C ILE A 19 -24.24 17.22 -6.78
N VAL A 20 -24.12 16.56 -7.93
CA VAL A 20 -23.34 15.34 -8.06
C VAL A 20 -21.88 15.75 -8.08
N MET A 21 -21.23 15.73 -6.92
CA MET A 21 -19.79 15.95 -6.83
C MET A 21 -19.09 14.72 -7.43
N ARG A 22 -18.88 14.76 -8.76
CA ARG A 22 -18.57 13.60 -9.61
C ARG A 22 -17.24 12.90 -9.29
N ARG A 23 -16.41 13.45 -8.37
CA ARG A 23 -15.04 12.99 -8.10
C ARG A 23 -14.57 13.07 -6.63
N GLN A 24 -15.48 13.17 -5.64
CA GLN A 24 -15.07 13.29 -4.21
C GLN A 24 -14.11 12.18 -3.79
N ALA A 25 -14.45 10.93 -4.14
CA ALA A 25 -13.66 9.76 -3.78
C ALA A 25 -12.25 9.79 -4.39
N LEU A 26 -12.09 10.33 -5.61
CA LEU A 26 -10.78 10.47 -6.26
C LEU A 26 -9.92 11.55 -5.62
N VAL A 27 -10.52 12.67 -5.23
CA VAL A 27 -9.80 13.76 -4.55
C VAL A 27 -9.35 13.31 -3.16
N LEU A 28 -10.22 12.63 -2.42
CA LEU A 28 -9.90 12.14 -1.09
C LEU A 28 -8.82 11.04 -1.13
N SER A 29 -8.92 10.08 -2.05
CA SER A 29 -7.89 9.05 -2.20
C SER A 29 -6.55 9.63 -2.64
N GLY A 30 -6.56 10.66 -3.51
CA GLY A 30 -5.35 11.39 -3.89
C GLY A 30 -4.71 12.17 -2.73
N LEU A 31 -5.52 12.80 -1.87
CA LEU A 31 -4.99 13.45 -0.68
C LEU A 31 -4.40 12.45 0.32
N MET A 32 -5.08 11.32 0.53
CA MET A 32 -4.60 10.27 1.42
C MET A 32 -3.31 9.63 0.90
N SER A 33 -3.19 9.39 -0.41
CA SER A 33 -1.96 8.86 -1.00
C SER A 33 -0.80 9.84 -0.88
N ALA A 34 -1.05 11.15 -1.06
CA ALA A 34 -0.03 12.17 -0.83
C ALA A 34 0.42 12.21 0.64
N ALA A 35 -0.51 12.16 1.59
CA ALA A 35 -0.18 12.11 3.02
C ALA A 35 0.65 10.87 3.38
N SER A 36 0.28 9.69 2.85
CA SER A 36 1.06 8.46 3.04
C SER A 36 2.45 8.56 2.43
N ALA A 37 2.61 9.17 1.26
CA ALA A 37 3.91 9.37 0.63
C ALA A 37 4.80 10.31 1.45
N MET A 38 4.23 11.38 2.02
CA MET A 38 4.96 12.29 2.92
C MET A 38 5.41 11.57 4.21
N LEU A 39 4.57 10.70 4.77
CA LEU A 39 4.92 9.88 5.92
C LEU A 39 6.08 8.92 5.61
N ILE A 40 6.02 8.19 4.50
CA ILE A 40 7.11 7.29 4.10
C ILE A 40 8.39 8.10 3.82
N GLY A 41 8.25 9.27 3.18
CA GLY A 41 9.36 10.20 2.93
C GLY A 41 10.04 10.70 4.21
N SER A 42 9.28 10.98 5.28
CA SER A 42 9.86 11.42 6.55
C SER A 42 10.62 10.29 7.25
N MET A 43 10.11 9.05 7.20
CA MET A 43 10.83 7.87 7.69
C MET A 43 12.15 7.65 6.93
N LEU A 44 12.13 7.81 5.61
CA LEU A 44 13.34 7.73 4.80
C LEU A 44 14.34 8.85 5.14
N ALA A 45 13.87 10.07 5.41
CA ALA A 45 14.73 11.18 5.82
C ALA A 45 15.42 10.91 7.16
N ILE A 46 14.70 10.34 8.14
CA ILE A 46 15.28 9.91 9.42
C ILE A 46 16.34 8.82 9.20
N TRP A 47 16.04 7.83 8.37
CA TRP A 47 17.02 6.78 8.04
C TRP A 47 18.27 7.33 7.35
N LEU A 48 18.11 8.25 6.39
CA LEU A 48 19.23 8.93 5.73
C LEU A 48 20.06 9.75 6.73
N HIS A 49 19.45 10.34 7.75
CA HIS A 49 20.14 11.06 8.82
C HIS A 49 20.97 10.11 9.71
N PHE A 50 20.44 8.95 10.11
CA PHE A 50 21.23 7.95 10.83
C PHE A 50 22.37 7.40 9.99
N ARG A 51 22.12 7.16 8.70
CA ARG A 51 23.16 6.78 7.74
C ARG A 51 24.19 7.90 7.53
N ALA A 52 23.79 9.16 7.72
CA ALA A 52 24.65 10.34 7.63
C ALA A 52 25.73 10.34 8.73
N ASN A 53 25.33 9.92 9.93
CA ASN A 53 26.07 10.06 11.18
C ASN A 53 26.71 8.74 11.68
N ALA A 54 26.67 7.68 10.88
CA ALA A 54 27.25 6.40 11.25
C ALA A 54 28.77 6.49 11.49
N PRO A 55 29.31 5.76 12.49
CA PRO A 55 30.73 5.78 12.82
C PRO A 55 31.59 5.33 11.64
N LEU A 56 32.77 5.94 11.50
CA LEU A 56 33.75 5.62 10.46
C LEU A 56 34.67 4.50 10.98
N ARG A 57 34.86 3.47 10.16
CA ARG A 57 35.85 2.41 10.35
C ARG A 57 36.85 2.44 9.18
N GLU A 58 38.13 2.24 9.48
CA GLU A 58 39.16 2.00 8.47
C GLU A 58 38.88 0.68 7.73
N SER A 59 38.82 0.73 6.40
CA SER A 59 38.66 -0.48 5.58
C SER A 59 39.85 -1.41 5.75
N SER A 60 39.62 -2.73 5.71
CA SER A 60 40.69 -3.75 5.72
C SER A 60 41.73 -3.59 4.62
N ASP A 61 41.40 -2.80 3.59
CA ASP A 61 42.21 -2.53 2.39
C ASP A 61 42.86 -1.12 2.41
N GLY A 62 42.73 -0.37 3.53
CA GLY A 62 43.39 0.92 3.76
C GLY A 62 42.99 2.08 2.82
N SER A 63 42.06 1.84 1.89
CA SER A 63 41.79 2.76 0.79
C SER A 63 40.64 3.74 1.05
N LYS A 64 39.70 3.42 1.95
CA LYS A 64 38.53 4.26 2.27
C LYS A 64 38.07 4.05 3.72
N MET A 65 37.70 5.13 4.41
CA MET A 65 36.90 5.04 5.63
C MET A 65 35.47 4.62 5.25
N LEU A 66 35.04 3.46 5.74
CA LEU A 66 33.68 2.95 5.55
C LEU A 66 32.81 3.42 6.71
N ARG A 67 31.59 3.87 6.42
CA ARG A 67 30.58 4.16 7.45
C ARG A 67 29.90 2.87 7.85
N ASP A 68 30.17 2.40 9.06
CA ASP A 68 29.59 1.19 9.64
C ASP A 68 28.19 1.54 10.15
N TRP A 69 27.22 1.58 9.23
CA TRP A 69 25.83 1.88 9.53
C TRP A 69 25.01 0.63 9.88
N LEU A 70 25.53 -0.56 9.57
CA LEU A 70 24.93 -1.85 9.90
C LEU A 70 25.93 -2.68 10.70
N PRO A 71 25.67 -2.98 11.99
CA PRO A 71 26.52 -3.83 12.81
C PRO A 71 26.76 -5.21 12.18
N GLU A 72 27.98 -5.74 12.29
CA GLU A 72 28.40 -7.02 11.69
C GLU A 72 27.58 -8.23 12.17
N ASN A 73 26.93 -8.12 13.34
CA ASN A 73 26.05 -9.15 13.90
C ASN A 73 24.69 -9.26 13.16
N ILE A 74 24.29 -8.25 12.40
CA ILE A 74 22.98 -8.21 11.75
C ILE A 74 23.12 -8.63 10.28
N LYS A 75 22.61 -9.82 9.95
CA LYS A 75 22.53 -10.30 8.58
C LYS A 75 21.12 -10.08 8.02
N ILE A 76 21.02 -9.24 6.99
CA ILE A 76 19.77 -9.01 6.27
C ILE A 76 19.49 -10.24 5.38
N PRO A 77 18.34 -10.91 5.50
CA PRO A 77 17.95 -11.98 4.58
C PRO A 77 17.57 -11.41 3.21
N GLU A 78 18.58 -11.20 2.36
CA GLU A 78 18.43 -10.56 1.04
C GLU A 78 17.48 -11.31 0.10
N VAL A 79 17.48 -12.65 0.16
CA VAL A 79 16.60 -13.46 -0.71
C VAL A 79 15.14 -13.24 -0.36
N ALA A 80 14.81 -13.24 0.93
CA ALA A 80 13.44 -13.05 1.39
C ALA A 80 12.95 -11.64 1.05
N THR A 81 13.75 -10.61 1.36
CA THR A 81 13.38 -9.21 1.12
C THR A 81 13.26 -8.91 -0.38
N ASN A 82 14.15 -9.41 -1.23
CA ASN A 82 14.06 -9.23 -2.68
C ASN A 82 12.83 -9.93 -3.27
N THR A 83 12.51 -11.13 -2.80
CA THR A 83 11.32 -11.87 -3.23
C THR A 83 10.05 -11.10 -2.86
N MET A 84 10.01 -10.53 -1.65
CA MET A 84 8.88 -9.70 -1.21
C MET A 84 8.71 -8.43 -2.04
N MET A 85 9.82 -7.79 -2.44
CA MET A 85 9.79 -6.64 -3.36
C MET A 85 9.17 -7.01 -4.71
N LEU A 86 9.52 -8.18 -5.27
CA LEU A 86 8.95 -8.66 -6.53
C LEU A 86 7.47 -8.99 -6.41
N THR A 87 7.04 -9.61 -5.30
CA THR A 87 5.62 -9.91 -5.04
C THR A 87 4.77 -8.64 -5.06
N PHE A 88 5.27 -7.52 -4.53
CA PHE A 88 4.56 -6.25 -4.55
C PHE A 88 4.27 -5.74 -5.97
N VAL A 89 5.22 -5.91 -6.90
CA VAL A 89 5.03 -5.56 -8.32
C VAL A 89 3.90 -6.41 -8.94
N ILE A 90 3.89 -7.72 -8.64
CA ILE A 90 2.85 -8.64 -9.13
C ILE A 90 1.48 -8.26 -8.57
N THR A 91 1.38 -7.93 -7.28
CA THR A 91 0.13 -7.47 -6.65
C THR A 91 -0.38 -6.19 -7.35
N CYS A 92 0.50 -5.24 -7.68
CA CYS A 92 0.11 -4.03 -8.42
C CYS A 92 -0.51 -4.36 -9.79
N VAL A 93 0.08 -5.32 -10.52
CA VAL A 93 -0.46 -5.77 -11.81
C VAL A 93 -1.85 -6.41 -11.64
N MET A 94 -2.06 -7.21 -10.60
CA MET A 94 -3.37 -7.82 -10.31
C MET A 94 -4.43 -6.79 -9.97
N VAL A 95 -4.10 -5.75 -9.18
CA VAL A 95 -5.01 -4.65 -8.86
C VAL A 95 -5.33 -3.82 -10.11
N GLN A 96 -4.35 -3.58 -10.98
CA GLN A 96 -4.59 -2.91 -12.26
C GLN A 96 -5.50 -3.74 -13.17
N TRP A 97 -5.28 -5.05 -13.24
CA TRP A 97 -6.13 -5.96 -14.00
C TRP A 97 -7.57 -6.03 -13.45
N ALA A 98 -7.74 -5.97 -12.13
CA ALA A 98 -9.04 -5.86 -11.49
C ALA A 98 -9.77 -4.55 -11.87
N SER A 99 -9.07 -3.41 -11.80
CA SER A 99 -9.62 -2.10 -12.20
C SER A 99 -10.01 -2.08 -13.68
N TYR A 100 -9.18 -2.68 -14.53
CA TYR A 100 -9.42 -2.82 -15.97
C TYR A 100 -10.62 -3.72 -16.29
N SER A 101 -10.76 -4.85 -15.60
CA SER A 101 -11.88 -5.80 -15.79
C SER A 101 -13.21 -5.24 -15.27
N SER A 102 -13.16 -4.49 -14.17
CA SER A 102 -14.32 -3.78 -13.61
C SER A 102 -14.94 -2.81 -14.62
N ARG A 103 -14.10 -2.06 -15.34
CA ARG A 103 -14.56 -1.13 -16.40
C ARG A 103 -15.21 -1.84 -17.59
N ARG A 104 -14.97 -3.14 -17.79
CA ARG A 104 -15.59 -3.97 -18.84
C ARG A 104 -16.84 -4.71 -18.38
N SER A 105 -17.23 -4.54 -17.12
CA SER A 105 -18.35 -5.29 -16.54
C SER A 105 -18.14 -6.81 -16.53
N ASP A 106 -16.89 -7.27 -16.38
CA ASP A 106 -16.54 -8.68 -16.19
C ASP A 106 -16.30 -8.98 -14.69
N PRO A 107 -17.36 -9.31 -13.91
CA PRO A 107 -17.24 -9.44 -12.45
C PRO A 107 -16.38 -10.64 -12.04
N LYS A 108 -16.41 -11.74 -12.80
CA LYS A 108 -15.66 -12.96 -12.48
C LYS A 108 -14.15 -12.71 -12.43
N HIS A 109 -13.61 -12.05 -13.44
CA HIS A 109 -12.18 -11.71 -13.51
C HIS A 109 -11.81 -10.63 -12.48
N THR A 110 -12.72 -9.69 -12.22
CA THR A 110 -12.52 -8.65 -11.20
C THR A 110 -12.40 -9.25 -9.80
N THR A 111 -13.33 -10.12 -9.39
CA THR A 111 -13.32 -10.77 -8.09
C THR A 111 -12.11 -11.71 -7.94
N LEU A 112 -11.77 -12.46 -8.98
CA LEU A 112 -10.60 -13.34 -8.96
C LEU A 112 -9.30 -12.55 -8.78
N ALA A 113 -9.12 -11.47 -9.55
CA ALA A 113 -7.93 -10.63 -9.46
C ALA A 113 -7.80 -9.97 -8.07
N LEU A 114 -8.91 -9.48 -7.50
CA LEU A 114 -8.93 -8.92 -6.14
C LEU A 114 -8.66 -9.98 -5.07
N ALA A 115 -9.21 -11.19 -5.21
CA ALA A 115 -8.99 -12.28 -4.26
C ALA A 115 -7.51 -12.70 -4.23
N VAL A 116 -6.88 -12.83 -5.40
CA VAL A 116 -5.44 -13.13 -5.49
C VAL A 116 -4.61 -12.01 -4.88
N ALA A 117 -4.92 -10.74 -5.20
CA ALA A 117 -4.22 -9.59 -4.61
C ALA A 117 -4.30 -9.61 -3.07
N LEU A 118 -5.50 -9.78 -2.51
CA LEU A 118 -5.73 -9.82 -1.07
C LEU A 118 -4.95 -10.96 -0.39
N LEU A 119 -5.01 -12.18 -0.94
CA LEU A 119 -4.27 -13.32 -0.39
C LEU A 119 -2.75 -13.11 -0.44
N THR A 120 -2.23 -12.50 -1.53
CA THR A 120 -0.81 -12.18 -1.63
C THR A 120 -0.38 -11.11 -0.63
N GLU A 121 -1.21 -10.12 -0.35
CA GLU A 121 -0.92 -9.08 0.66
C GLU A 121 -0.89 -9.66 2.08
N ILE A 122 -1.83 -10.56 2.43
CA ILE A 122 -1.80 -11.27 3.71
C ILE A 122 -0.50 -12.09 3.85
N ALA A 123 -0.12 -12.82 2.80
CA ALA A 123 1.11 -13.58 2.79
C ALA A 123 2.35 -12.68 2.93
N LEU A 124 2.35 -11.50 2.30
CA LEU A 124 3.41 -10.51 2.42
C LEU A 124 3.55 -9.99 3.86
N VAL A 125 2.44 -9.71 4.55
CA VAL A 125 2.47 -9.28 5.96
C VAL A 125 3.05 -10.40 6.84
N ASN A 126 2.64 -11.65 6.62
CA ASN A 126 3.20 -12.78 7.35
C ASN A 126 4.71 -12.95 7.09
N ALA A 127 5.14 -12.79 5.84
CA ALA A 127 6.56 -12.82 5.50
C ALA A 127 7.35 -11.65 6.12
N GLN A 128 6.76 -10.45 6.23
CA GLN A 128 7.39 -9.31 6.93
C GLN A 128 7.64 -9.67 8.40
N ILE A 129 6.65 -10.25 9.08
CA ILE A 129 6.79 -10.69 10.47
C ILE A 129 7.93 -11.71 10.60
N ALA A 130 7.97 -12.72 9.72
CA ALA A 130 9.02 -13.73 9.74
C ALA A 130 10.42 -13.12 9.53
N VAL A 131 10.56 -12.13 8.66
CA VAL A 131 11.83 -11.41 8.45
C VAL A 131 12.23 -10.63 9.71
N TYR A 132 11.30 -9.92 10.36
CA TYR A 132 11.61 -9.21 11.61
C TYR A 132 12.06 -10.17 12.72
N MET A 133 11.42 -11.33 12.83
CA MET A 133 11.81 -12.37 13.79
C MET A 133 13.20 -12.97 13.48
N GLN A 134 13.62 -13.01 12.21
CA GLN A 134 14.96 -13.50 11.83
C GLN A 134 16.05 -12.46 12.04
N MET A 135 15.73 -11.17 11.85
CA MET A 135 16.68 -10.08 12.06
C MET A 135 16.96 -9.85 13.55
N ASP A 136 16.01 -10.20 14.44
CA ASP A 136 16.14 -10.11 15.90
C ASP A 136 16.72 -8.76 16.40
N ILE A 137 16.32 -7.67 15.75
CA ILE A 137 16.74 -6.31 16.11
C ILE A 137 15.68 -5.66 17.00
N GLY A 138 16.02 -5.40 18.26
CA GLY A 138 15.18 -4.61 19.15
C GLY A 138 15.19 -3.13 18.76
N VAL A 139 14.03 -2.47 18.80
CA VAL A 139 13.93 -0.99 18.63
C VAL A 139 14.77 -0.21 19.66
N ARG A 140 15.25 -0.91 20.71
CA ARG A 140 16.07 -0.37 21.81
C ARG A 140 17.57 -0.66 21.69
N ASP A 141 18.01 -1.42 20.69
CA ASP A 141 19.42 -1.79 20.51
C ASP A 141 20.17 -0.84 19.57
N SER A 142 19.61 0.35 19.34
CA SER A 142 20.23 1.47 18.61
C SER A 142 21.05 2.38 19.51
#